data_AF-A0A0D2ZZJ4-F1
#
_entry.id   AF-A0A0D2ZZJ4-F1
#
_cell.length_a   1.000
_cell.length_b   1.000
_cell.length_c   1.000
_cell.angle_alpha   90.00
_cell.angle_beta   90.00
_cell.angle_gamma   90.00
#
_symmetry.space_group_name_H-M   'P 1'
#
loop_
_entity.id
_entity.type
_entity.pdbx_description
1 polymer ?
#
loop_
_entity_poly.entity_id
_entity_poly.type
_entity_poly.pdbx_seq_one_letter_code
_entity_poly.pdbx_strand_id
1 'polypeptide(L)'
;MRLGFTRKDGLDRVLTAWKSPGDPSSGAFTYRINRTGFPQLILYKGLTPWWRTGSWTGLGWSGVPGMSRRRGSSISRSSFVNNQDEVSLTNRVTDASVLTRMMVNETGNVQRLIWVATEKRWNVFWSVPKEECDNYAHCGLN
;
A
#
# COMPACT_ATOMS: atom_id res chain seq x y z
N MET A 1 -9.95 -6.03 4.47
CA MET A 1 -10.25 -4.90 3.57
C MET A 1 -9.69 -5.19 2.18
N ARG A 2 -10.36 -4.70 1.14
CA ARG A 2 -9.96 -4.83 -0.27
C ARG A 2 -9.58 -3.44 -0.82
N LEU A 3 -8.45 -3.36 -1.50
CA LEU A 3 -7.93 -2.18 -2.19
C LEU A 3 -8.00 -2.44 -3.71
N GLY A 4 -8.41 -1.47 -4.51
CA GLY A 4 -8.54 -1.59 -5.95
C GLY A 4 -9.98 -1.71 -6.41
N PHE A 5 -10.13 -2.12 -7.67
CA PHE A 5 -11.37 -2.05 -8.42
C PHE A 5 -12.12 -3.37 -8.44
N THR A 6 -13.43 -3.30 -8.24
CA THR A 6 -14.36 -4.40 -8.42
C THR A 6 -15.43 -4.01 -9.44
N ARG A 7 -15.71 -4.89 -10.41
CA ARG A 7 -16.66 -4.63 -11.50
C ARG A 7 -18.11 -4.68 -11.02
N LYS A 8 -18.41 -5.57 -10.06
CA LYS A 8 -19.77 -5.79 -9.53
C LYS A 8 -20.41 -4.53 -8.97
N ASP A 9 -19.63 -3.69 -8.30
CA ASP A 9 -20.08 -2.45 -7.66
C ASP A 9 -19.51 -1.19 -8.32
N GLY A 10 -18.65 -1.35 -9.35
CA GLY A 10 -17.98 -0.25 -10.05
C GLY A 10 -17.04 0.58 -9.17
N LEU A 11 -16.68 0.09 -7.98
CA LEU A 11 -15.98 0.89 -6.98
C LEU A 11 -14.46 0.66 -7.04
N ASP A 12 -13.71 1.74 -7.18
CA ASP A 12 -12.24 1.74 -7.02
C ASP A 12 -11.86 2.20 -5.61
N ARG A 13 -11.49 1.24 -4.76
CA ARG A 13 -11.13 1.50 -3.35
C ARG A 13 -9.67 1.91 -3.26
N VAL A 14 -9.42 3.12 -2.77
CA VAL A 14 -8.06 3.68 -2.64
C VAL A 14 -7.78 4.06 -1.19
N LEU A 15 -6.51 4.30 -0.85
CA LEU A 15 -6.14 4.93 0.42
C LEU A 15 -5.72 6.37 0.16
N THR A 16 -6.41 7.31 0.78
CA THR A 16 -6.04 8.73 0.72
C THR A 16 -5.52 9.14 2.09
N ALA A 17 -4.39 9.83 2.10
CA ALA A 17 -3.82 10.38 3.33
C ALA A 17 -4.76 11.42 3.93
N TRP A 18 -4.66 11.60 5.24
CA TRP A 18 -5.19 12.79 5.88
C TRP A 18 -4.39 14.02 5.44
N LYS A 19 -5.02 15.19 5.53
CA LYS A 19 -4.36 16.46 5.22
C LYS A 19 -3.27 16.79 6.23
N SER A 20 -3.50 16.46 7.50
CA SER A 20 -2.51 16.51 8.57
C SER A 20 -2.90 15.56 9.70
N PRO A 21 -2.03 15.30 10.71
CA PRO A 21 -2.38 14.43 11.84
C PRO A 21 -3.63 14.87 12.62
N GLY A 22 -3.96 16.17 12.61
CA GLY A 22 -5.15 16.73 13.27
C GLY A 22 -6.32 17.03 12.34
N ASP A 23 -6.16 16.84 11.02
CA ASP A 23 -7.17 17.16 10.01
C ASP A 23 -7.44 15.93 9.11
N PRO A 24 -8.55 15.20 9.34
CA PRO A 24 -8.88 14.00 8.60
C PRO A 24 -9.44 14.26 7.20
N SER A 25 -9.52 15.52 6.76
CA SER A 25 -9.88 15.84 5.38
C SER A 25 -8.88 15.26 4.39
N SER A 26 -9.27 15.17 3.12
CA SER A 26 -8.46 14.55 2.06
C SER A 26 -7.15 15.32 1.86
N GLY A 27 -6.04 14.62 2.07
CA GLY A 27 -4.69 15.12 1.83
C GLY A 27 -4.23 14.95 0.39
N ALA A 28 -2.99 15.33 0.12
CA ALA A 28 -2.42 15.33 -1.24
C ALA A 28 -2.04 13.92 -1.74
N PHE A 29 -1.91 12.94 -0.86
CA PHE A 29 -1.37 11.63 -1.20
C PHE A 29 -2.47 10.57 -1.36
N THR A 30 -2.43 9.83 -2.46
CA THR A 30 -3.37 8.73 -2.73
C THR A 30 -2.64 7.50 -3.23
N TYR A 31 -2.89 6.36 -2.58
CA TYR A 31 -2.34 5.06 -2.92
C TYR A 31 -3.40 4.19 -3.60
N ARG A 32 -3.14 3.81 -4.84
CA ARG A 32 -4.11 3.11 -5.69
C ARG A 32 -3.45 2.15 -6.66
N ILE A 33 -4.25 1.22 -7.19
CA ILE A 33 -3.82 0.34 -8.26
C ILE A 33 -4.02 1.07 -9.59
N ASN A 34 -2.93 1.40 -10.27
CA ASN A 34 -2.96 1.79 -11.66
C ASN A 34 -3.24 0.53 -12.51
N ARG A 35 -4.30 0.58 -13.31
CA ARG A 35 -4.78 -0.55 -14.13
C ARG A 35 -4.36 -0.44 -15.60
N THR A 36 -3.59 0.58 -15.97
CA THR A 36 -3.10 0.77 -17.34
C THR A 36 -1.97 -0.20 -17.62
N GLY A 37 -2.11 -1.02 -18.66
CA GLY A 37 -1.17 -2.11 -18.94
C GLY A 37 -1.23 -3.19 -17.86
N PHE A 38 -0.08 -3.68 -17.39
CA PHE A 38 -0.07 -4.61 -16.27
C PHE A 38 -0.28 -3.85 -14.95
N PRO A 39 -1.23 -4.27 -14.08
CA PRO A 39 -1.56 -3.51 -12.88
C PRO A 39 -0.37 -3.28 -11.95
N GLN A 40 -0.23 -2.03 -11.52
CA GLN A 40 0.83 -1.59 -10.61
C GLN A 40 0.25 -0.82 -9.45
N LEU A 41 0.82 -1.02 -8.27
CA LEU A 41 0.46 -0.27 -7.08
C LEU A 41 1.37 0.97 -6.98
N ILE A 42 0.75 2.16 -6.94
CA ILE A 42 1.45 3.45 -7.03
C ILE A 42 0.88 4.40 -5.98
N LEU A 43 1.78 5.11 -5.31
CA LEU A 43 1.47 6.27 -4.49
C LEU A 43 1.59 7.53 -5.34
N TYR A 44 0.56 8.35 -5.33
CA TYR A 44 0.49 9.62 -6.05
C TYR A 44 0.50 10.78 -5.07
N LYS A 45 1.11 11.91 -5.47
CA LYS A 45 0.92 13.23 -4.89
C LYS A 45 0.10 14.05 -5.89
N GLY A 46 -1.18 14.23 -5.62
CA GLY A 46 -2.15 14.71 -6.61
C GLY A 46 -2.24 13.74 -7.79
N LEU A 47 -1.87 14.20 -8.98
CA LEU A 47 -1.82 13.38 -10.20
C LEU A 47 -0.42 12.83 -10.51
N THR A 48 0.60 13.30 -9.80
CA THR A 48 2.00 12.94 -10.06
C THR A 48 2.38 11.67 -9.30
N PRO A 49 2.95 10.64 -9.94
CA PRO A 49 3.51 9.49 -9.24
C PRO A 49 4.60 9.93 -8.26
N TRP A 50 4.45 9.54 -7.00
CA TRP A 50 5.40 9.84 -5.92
C TRP A 50 6.32 8.64 -5.65
N TRP A 51 5.74 7.44 -5.57
CA TRP A 51 6.46 6.20 -5.34
C TRP A 51 5.77 5.04 -6.05
N ARG A 52 6.55 4.12 -6.63
CA ARG A 52 6.03 2.93 -7.31
C ARG A 52 6.37 1.67 -6.51
N THR A 53 5.36 1.10 -5.86
CA THR A 53 5.42 -0.26 -5.31
C THR A 53 5.59 -1.29 -6.42
N GLY A 54 5.02 -1.02 -7.59
CA GLY A 54 5.19 -1.82 -8.80
C GLY A 54 4.20 -2.98 -8.93
N SER A 55 4.60 -3.98 -9.69
CA SER A 55 3.73 -5.09 -10.12
C SER A 55 3.73 -6.22 -9.11
N TRP A 56 2.64 -7.00 -9.08
CA TRP A 56 2.59 -8.25 -8.33
C TRP A 56 3.39 -9.34 -9.05
N THR A 57 4.30 -9.99 -8.33
CA THR A 57 5.21 -11.02 -8.87
C THR A 57 4.75 -12.45 -8.59
N GLY A 58 3.55 -12.64 -8.03
CA GLY A 58 3.08 -13.92 -7.50
C GLY A 58 3.54 -14.17 -6.05
N LEU A 59 4.72 -13.65 -5.67
CA LEU A 59 5.28 -13.76 -4.32
C LEU A 59 5.15 -12.49 -3.48
N GLY A 60 5.09 -11.33 -4.11
CA GLY A 60 5.02 -10.03 -3.45
C GLY A 60 4.98 -8.90 -4.47
N TRP A 61 5.22 -7.68 -4.01
CA TRP A 61 5.33 -6.50 -4.86
C TRP A 61 6.79 -6.26 -5.25
N SER A 62 7.05 -5.94 -6.52
CA SER A 62 8.41 -5.79 -7.05
C SER A 62 9.25 -4.72 -6.32
N GLY A 63 8.62 -3.62 -5.92
CA GLY A 63 9.25 -2.51 -5.17
C GLY A 63 9.23 -2.68 -3.65
N VAL A 64 8.75 -3.82 -3.13
CA VAL A 64 8.83 -4.14 -1.69
C VAL A 64 9.23 -5.61 -1.48
N PRO A 65 10.44 -6.02 -1.92
CA PRO A 65 10.88 -7.42 -1.86
C PRO A 65 10.93 -7.99 -0.44
N GLY A 66 11.16 -7.12 0.57
CA GLY A 66 11.10 -7.46 1.99
C GLY A 66 9.72 -7.96 2.45
N MET A 67 8.65 -7.70 1.71
CA MET A 67 7.28 -8.16 2.01
C MET A 67 6.91 -9.47 1.30
N SER A 68 7.83 -10.07 0.54
CA SER A 68 7.51 -11.28 -0.21
C SER A 68 7.14 -12.44 0.72
N ARG A 69 6.25 -13.31 0.24
CA ARG A 69 5.83 -14.54 0.94
C ARG A 69 7.00 -15.42 1.37
N ARG A 70 8.12 -15.39 0.63
CA ARG A 70 9.34 -16.16 0.94
C ARG A 70 10.11 -15.59 2.13
N ARG A 71 10.10 -14.28 2.32
CA ARG A 71 10.79 -13.60 3.43
C ARG A 71 9.95 -13.51 4.71
N GLY A 72 8.75 -14.11 4.72
CA GLY A 72 7.98 -14.34 5.93
C GLY A 72 7.49 -13.05 6.61
N SER A 73 6.56 -12.32 6.00
CA SER A 73 5.70 -11.41 6.78
C SER A 73 4.83 -12.28 7.69
N SER A 74 5.24 -12.46 8.95
CA SER A 74 4.53 -13.28 9.93
C SER A 74 3.18 -12.71 10.34
N ILE A 75 2.93 -11.42 10.03
CA ILE A 75 1.78 -10.64 10.53
C ILE A 75 0.62 -10.57 9.53
N SER A 76 0.91 -10.56 8.22
CA SER A 76 -0.14 -10.47 7.22
C SER A 76 0.24 -11.14 5.90
N ARG A 77 -0.77 -11.68 5.23
CA ARG A 77 -0.70 -12.24 3.88
C ARG A 77 -1.46 -11.36 2.90
N SER A 78 -0.76 -10.92 1.87
CA SER A 78 -1.33 -10.24 0.72
C SER A 78 -1.77 -11.24 -0.34
N SER A 79 -2.94 -11.02 -0.91
CA SER A 79 -3.47 -11.74 -2.07
C SER A 79 -3.88 -10.71 -3.10
N PHE A 80 -3.39 -10.89 -4.33
CA PHE A 80 -3.70 -10.03 -5.46
C PHE A 80 -4.53 -10.83 -6.47
N VAL A 81 -5.59 -10.21 -6.97
CA VAL A 81 -6.48 -10.76 -7.99
C VAL A 81 -6.47 -9.80 -9.18
N ASN A 82 -6.31 -10.36 -10.37
CA ASN A 82 -6.40 -9.64 -11.63
C ASN A 82 -7.14 -10.52 -12.63
N ASN A 83 -8.45 -10.32 -12.75
CA ASN A 83 -9.32 -11.04 -13.66
C ASN A 83 -10.44 -10.11 -14.19
N GLN A 84 -11.43 -10.66 -14.88
CA GLN A 84 -12.51 -9.89 -15.50
C GLN A 84 -13.47 -9.23 -14.50
N ASP A 85 -13.47 -9.69 -13.24
CA ASP A 85 -14.37 -9.21 -12.19
C ASP A 85 -13.70 -8.21 -11.26
N GLU A 86 -12.40 -8.35 -11.01
CA GLU A 86 -11.67 -7.47 -10.12
C GLU A 86 -10.18 -7.36 -10.41
N VAL A 87 -9.65 -6.17 -10.11
CA VAL A 87 -8.22 -5.91 -9.99
C VAL A 87 -8.00 -5.36 -8.59
N SER A 88 -7.69 -6.26 -7.66
CA SER A 88 -7.72 -5.92 -6.23
C SER A 88 -6.62 -6.59 -5.42
N LEU A 89 -6.22 -5.90 -4.35
CA LEU A 89 -5.34 -6.38 -3.30
C LEU A 89 -6.16 -6.57 -2.03
N THR A 90 -6.07 -7.76 -1.44
CA THR A 90 -6.61 -8.05 -0.11
C THR A 90 -5.46 -8.38 0.83
N ASN A 91 -5.46 -7.76 2.02
CA ASN A 91 -4.57 -8.13 3.11
C ASN A 91 -5.36 -8.85 4.19
N ARG A 92 -4.90 -10.04 4.57
CA ARG A 92 -5.43 -10.83 5.69
C ARG A 92 -4.38 -10.92 6.78
N VAL A 93 -4.80 -10.72 8.02
CA VAL A 93 -3.95 -10.95 9.19
C VAL A 93 -3.81 -12.46 9.40
N THR A 94 -2.62 -12.91 9.75
CA THR A 94 -2.32 -14.32 10.01
C THR A 94 -2.70 -14.77 11.41
N ASP A 95 -2.56 -13.88 12.39
CA ASP A 95 -2.95 -14.07 13.78
C ASP A 95 -4.08 -13.08 14.13
N ALA A 96 -5.25 -13.59 14.50
CA ALA A 96 -6.42 -12.77 14.81
C ALA A 96 -6.26 -11.93 16.08
N SER A 97 -5.31 -12.27 16.96
CA SER A 97 -5.00 -11.48 18.17
C SER A 97 -4.22 -10.19 17.85
N VAL A 98 -3.60 -10.11 16.66
CA VAL A 98 -2.79 -8.96 16.25
C VAL A 98 -3.65 -7.94 15.50
N LEU A 99 -3.78 -6.74 16.06
CA LEU A 99 -4.36 -5.61 15.34
C LEU A 99 -3.29 -4.97 14.45
N THR A 100 -3.55 -4.92 13.15
CA THR A 100 -2.69 -4.24 12.17
C THR A 100 -3.52 -3.44 11.18
N ARG A 101 -2.98 -2.31 10.72
CA ARG A 101 -3.59 -1.49 9.67
C ARG A 101 -2.54 -0.99 8.69
N MET A 102 -2.95 -0.81 7.44
CA MET A 102 -2.18 -0.05 6.46
C MET A 102 -2.76 1.35 6.33
N MET A 103 -1.90 2.34 6.22
CA MET A 103 -2.31 3.73 5.99
C MET A 103 -1.31 4.46 5.12
N VAL A 104 -1.73 5.60 4.58
CA VAL A 104 -0.86 6.60 3.97
C VAL A 104 -0.86 7.80 4.91
N ASN A 105 0.31 8.30 5.28
CA ASN A 105 0.40 9.51 6.11
C ASN A 105 0.51 10.77 5.23
N GLU A 106 0.39 11.94 5.86
CA GLU A 106 0.42 13.25 5.22
C GLU A 106 1.76 13.59 4.54
N THR A 107 2.85 12.91 4.91
CA THR A 107 4.18 13.11 4.32
C THR A 107 4.43 12.24 3.08
N GLY A 108 3.46 11.40 2.69
CA GLY A 108 3.59 10.56 1.50
C GLY A 108 4.33 9.26 1.75
N ASN A 109 4.15 8.66 2.93
CA ASN A 109 4.63 7.33 3.24
C ASN A 109 3.45 6.35 3.37
N VAL A 110 3.59 5.19 2.73
CA VAL A 110 2.74 4.03 2.97
C VAL A 110 3.32 3.27 4.15
N GLN A 111 2.50 3.04 5.17
CA GLN A 111 2.92 2.42 6.41
C GLN A 111 2.03 1.24 6.77
N ARG A 112 2.62 0.24 7.41
CA ARG A 112 1.88 -0.73 8.22
C ARG A 112 2.14 -0.45 9.68
N LEU A 113 1.06 -0.29 10.41
CA LEU A 113 1.07 -0.14 11.85
C LEU A 113 0.63 -1.44 12.51
N ILE A 114 1.19 -1.71 13.68
CA ILE A 114 0.78 -2.78 14.59
C ILE A 114 0.42 -2.17 15.94
N TRP A 115 -0.64 -2.67 16.56
CA TRP A 115 -1.01 -2.23 17.90
C TRP A 115 -0.17 -2.98 18.92
N VAL A 116 0.51 -2.24 19.80
CA VAL A 116 1.29 -2.83 20.89
C VAL A 116 0.50 -2.63 22.18
N ALA A 117 -0.12 -3.70 22.66
CA ALA A 117 -1.05 -3.63 23.80
C ALA A 117 -0.39 -3.16 25.09
N THR A 118 0.88 -3.53 25.33
CA THR A 118 1.68 -3.10 26.49
C THR A 118 1.93 -1.59 26.51
N GLU A 119 2.13 -0.99 25.33
CA GLU A 119 2.41 0.45 25.17
C GLU A 119 1.15 1.27 24.88
N LYS A 120 0.02 0.61 24.63
CA LYS A 120 -1.28 1.22 24.25
C LYS A 120 -1.14 2.20 23.07
N ARG A 121 -0.29 1.87 22.09
CA ARG A 121 -0.06 2.71 20.90
C ARG A 121 0.15 1.90 19.63
N TRP A 122 -0.01 2.58 18.50
CA TRP A 122 0.35 2.06 17.19
C TRP A 122 1.83 2.28 16.92
N ASN A 123 2.58 1.20 16.66
CA ASN A 123 3.97 1.27 16.22
C ASN A 123 4.08 1.01 14.72
N VAL A 124 5.01 1.71 14.07
CA VAL A 124 5.32 1.53 12.65
C VAL A 124 6.11 0.23 12.48
N PHE A 125 5.49 -0.77 11.87
CA PHE A 125 6.15 -2.04 11.55
C PHE A 125 7.03 -1.91 10.30
N TRP A 126 6.55 -1.17 9.30
CA TRP A 126 7.34 -0.72 8.17
C TRP A 126 6.75 0.53 7.55
N SER A 127 7.60 1.28 6.85
CA SER A 127 7.29 2.49 6.10
C SER A 127 8.04 2.47 4.78
N VAL A 128 7.41 2.97 3.71
CA VAL A 128 7.97 3.13 2.36
C VAL A 128 7.39 4.40 1.71
N PRO A 129 8.10 5.07 0.78
CA PRO A 129 9.50 4.85 0.39
C PRO A 129 10.48 5.03 1.57
N LYS A 130 11.67 4.43 1.49
CA LYS A 130 12.71 4.49 2.53
C LYS A 130 13.94 5.26 2.11
N GLU A 131 14.34 5.14 0.86
CA GLU A 131 15.58 5.69 0.31
C GLU A 131 15.28 6.60 -0.87
N GLU A 132 16.22 7.49 -1.23
CA GLU A 132 16.02 8.42 -2.34
C GLU A 132 15.77 7.71 -3.68
N CYS A 133 16.41 6.54 -3.89
CA CYS A 133 16.22 5.69 -5.05
C CYS A 133 14.80 5.13 -5.20
N ASP A 134 14.01 5.11 -4.12
CA ASP A 134 12.62 4.68 -4.20
C ASP A 134 11.75 5.74 -4.89
N ASN A 135 12.14 7.02 -4.84
CA ASN A 135 11.35 8.10 -5.44
C ASN A 135 11.12 7.83 -6.92
N TYR A 136 9.88 8.07 -7.37
CA TYR A 136 9.50 7.76 -8.73
C TYR A 136 10.37 8.52 -9.74
N ALA A 137 10.97 7.79 -10.70
CA ALA A 137 11.86 8.35 -11.72
C ALA A 137 13.01 9.19 -11.15
N HIS A 138 13.55 8.79 -9.99
CA HIS A 138 14.73 9.43 -9.40
C HIS A 138 15.92 9.43 -10.36
N CYS A 139 16.17 8.30 -11.04
CA CYS A 139 17.12 8.21 -12.13
C CYS A 139 16.42 8.51 -13.47
N GLY A 140 17.17 9.13 -14.39
CA GLY A 140 16.72 9.45 -15.74
C GLY A 140 16.52 8.21 -16.63
N LEU A 141 16.19 8.46 -17.89
CA LEU A 141 16.22 7.43 -18.92
C LEU A 141 17.68 6.99 -19.15
N ASN A 142 17.89 5.67 -19.25
CA ASN A 142 19.20 5.01 -19.38
C ASN A 142 20.15 5.73 -20.34
#